data_AF-A0A7W5UDY6-F1
#
_entry.id   AF-A0A7W5UDY6-F1
#
_cell.length_a   1.000
_cell.length_b   1.000
_cell.length_c   1.000
_cell.angle_alpha   90.00
_cell.angle_beta   90.00
_cell.angle_gamma   90.00
#
_symmetry.space_group_name_H-M   'P 1'
#
loop_
_entity.id
_entity.type
_entity.pdbx_description
1 polymer ?
#
loop_
_entity_poly.entity_id
_entity_poly.type
_entity_poly.pdbx_seq_one_letter_code
_entity_poly.pdbx_strand_id
1 'polypeptide(L)'
;MSLQQTATRIVIFPFRALWFLILSINFLIVSAACVLIAAFVAYALALTISYLFFPAAWTRGLWEWAASLYAQSPWFKGATITVFVLLLLPVLKLWPGRDLKADTAREREAMRINDDLIAARQRTLAQAKLRG
;
A
#
# COMPACT_ATOMS: atom_id res chain seq x y z
N MET A 1 -45.62 24.56 -29.61
CA MET A 1 -44.89 23.46 -28.93
C MET A 1 -45.86 22.30 -28.77
N SER A 2 -45.52 21.10 -29.26
CA SER A 2 -46.45 19.97 -29.29
C SER A 2 -46.58 19.33 -27.90
N LEU A 3 -47.80 18.92 -27.53
CA LEU A 3 -48.13 18.26 -26.25
C LEU A 3 -47.23 17.05 -25.93
N GLN A 4 -46.68 16.40 -26.96
CA GLN A 4 -45.74 15.28 -26.85
C GLN A 4 -44.36 15.68 -26.29
N GLN A 5 -43.87 16.88 -26.59
CA GLN A 5 -42.61 17.40 -26.03
C GLN A 5 -42.76 17.75 -24.55
N THR A 6 -43.93 18.22 -24.13
CA THR A 6 -44.22 18.53 -22.72
C THR A 6 -44.35 17.24 -21.89
N ALA A 7 -45.05 16.23 -22.42
CA ALA A 7 -45.21 14.94 -21.75
C ALA A 7 -43.88 14.19 -21.56
N THR A 8 -43.01 14.19 -22.57
CA THR A 8 -41.67 13.59 -22.46
C THR A 8 -40.78 14.34 -21.46
N ARG A 9 -40.86 15.68 -21.41
CA ARG A 9 -40.09 16.48 -20.45
C ARG A 9 -40.51 16.24 -18.99
N ILE A 10 -41.81 16.03 -18.74
CA ILE A 10 -42.35 15.73 -17.40
C ILE A 10 -41.87 14.36 -16.88
N VAL A 11 -41.66 13.38 -17.77
CA VAL A 11 -41.18 12.04 -17.40
C VAL A 11 -39.65 11.98 -17.29
N ILE A 12 -38.94 12.70 -18.17
CA ILE A 12 -37.46 12.70 -18.19
C ILE A 12 -36.88 13.52 -17.04
N PHE A 13 -37.56 14.59 -16.59
CA PHE A 13 -37.11 15.45 -15.50
C PHE A 13 -36.91 14.72 -14.15
N PRO A 14 -37.88 13.93 -13.62
CA PRO A 14 -37.69 13.19 -12.38
C PRO A 14 -36.64 12.09 -12.53
N PHE A 15 -36.53 11.47 -13.71
CA PHE A 15 -35.48 10.48 -13.98
C PHE A 15 -34.08 11.10 -13.94
N ARG A 16 -33.90 12.28 -14.54
CA ARG A 16 -32.65 13.05 -14.43
C ARG A 16 -32.37 13.46 -12.99
N ALA A 17 -33.38 13.95 -12.26
CA ALA A 17 -33.21 14.33 -10.86
C ALA A 17 -32.77 13.15 -9.99
N LEU A 18 -33.39 11.97 -10.19
CA LEU A 18 -33.00 10.74 -9.50
C LEU A 18 -31.57 10.32 -9.88
N TRP A 19 -31.20 10.43 -11.16
CA TRP A 19 -29.85 10.15 -11.62
C TRP A 19 -28.80 11.09 -10.99
N PHE A 20 -29.09 12.39 -10.95
CA PHE A 20 -28.25 13.37 -10.26
C PHE A 20 -28.14 13.10 -8.77
N LEU A 21 -29.22 12.65 -8.12
CA LEU A 21 -29.21 12.26 -6.71
C LEU A 21 -28.27 11.07 -6.48
N ILE A 22 -28.37 10.04 -7.31
CA ILE A 22 -27.48 8.85 -7.25
C ILE A 22 -26.02 9.24 -7.46
N LEU A 23 -25.74 10.09 -8.44
CA LEU A 23 -24.39 10.61 -8.69
C LEU A 23 -23.87 11.43 -7.51
N SER A 24 -24.72 12.29 -6.94
CA SER A 24 -24.35 13.14 -5.80
C SER A 24 -24.03 12.29 -4.56
N ILE A 25 -24.83 11.26 -4.28
CA ILE A 25 -24.57 10.32 -3.18
C ILE A 25 -23.23 9.59 -3.41
N ASN A 26 -22.99 9.08 -4.62
CA ASN A 26 -21.72 8.43 -4.94
C ASN A 26 -20.54 9.39 -4.80
N PHE A 27 -20.66 10.62 -5.30
CA PHE A 27 -19.64 11.64 -5.16
C PHE A 27 -19.36 11.94 -3.68
N LEU A 28 -20.40 12.03 -2.85
CA LEU A 28 -20.26 12.26 -1.42
C LEU A 28 -19.53 11.10 -0.72
N ILE A 29 -19.86 9.85 -1.08
CA ILE A 29 -19.20 8.65 -0.54
C ILE A 29 -17.72 8.65 -0.93
N VAL A 30 -17.41 8.89 -2.21
CA VAL A 30 -16.03 8.93 -2.71
C VAL A 30 -15.25 10.09 -2.07
N SER A 31 -15.86 11.27 -1.97
CA SER A 31 -15.26 12.43 -1.32
C SER A 31 -14.97 12.15 0.15
N ALA A 32 -15.92 11.56 0.88
CA ALA A 32 -15.72 11.20 2.28
C ALA A 32 -14.59 10.18 2.44
N ALA A 33 -14.51 9.17 1.57
CA ALA A 33 -13.42 8.21 1.55
C ALA A 33 -12.07 8.89 1.27
N CYS A 34 -12.00 9.79 0.28
CA CYS A 34 -10.78 10.55 -0.02
C CYS A 34 -10.32 11.42 1.15
N VAL A 35 -11.24 12.13 1.82
CA VAL A 35 -10.92 12.94 3.00
C VAL A 35 -10.41 12.06 4.14
N LEU A 36 -11.04 10.90 4.36
CA LEU A 36 -10.61 9.96 5.40
C LEU A 36 -9.20 9.43 5.12
N ILE A 37 -8.90 9.08 3.86
CA ILE A 37 -7.56 8.69 3.44
C ILE A 37 -6.56 9.82 3.65
N ALA A 38 -6.88 11.05 3.24
CA ALA A 38 -6.00 12.20 3.40
C ALA A 38 -5.71 12.51 4.87
N ALA A 39 -6.75 12.48 5.73
CA ALA A 39 -6.60 12.64 7.17
C ALA A 39 -5.71 11.54 7.76
N PHE A 40 -5.85 10.30 7.29
CA PHE A 40 -5.04 9.18 7.73
C PHE A 40 -3.56 9.35 7.37
N VAL A 41 -3.27 9.74 6.12
CA VAL A 41 -1.91 10.01 5.65
C VAL A 41 -1.29 11.19 6.42
N ALA A 42 -2.05 12.26 6.62
CA ALA A 42 -1.61 13.41 7.41
C ALA A 42 -1.31 13.02 8.86
N TYR A 43 -2.15 12.18 9.47
CA TYR A 43 -1.91 11.63 10.81
C TYR A 43 -0.61 10.81 10.85
N ALA A 44 -0.40 9.92 9.89
CA ALA A 44 0.83 9.12 9.81
C ALA A 44 2.07 10.01 9.68
N LEU A 45 2.03 11.02 8.81
CA LEU A 45 3.10 12.01 8.64
C LEU A 45 3.37 12.79 9.93
N ALA A 46 2.33 13.29 10.58
CA ALA A 46 2.44 14.03 11.84
C ALA A 46 3.08 13.15 12.93
N LEU A 47 2.73 11.87 12.97
CA LEU A 47 3.30 10.91 13.90
C LEU A 47 4.78 10.64 13.59
N THR A 48 5.15 10.43 12.32
CA THR A 48 6.55 10.28 11.90
C THR A 48 7.39 11.50 12.25
N ILE A 49 6.89 12.70 11.94
CA ILE A 49 7.55 13.98 12.29
C ILE A 49 7.69 14.10 13.81
N SER A 50 6.64 13.77 14.56
CA SER A 50 6.69 13.82 16.02
C SER A 50 7.79 12.93 16.59
N TYR A 51 7.91 11.69 16.12
CA TYR A 51 8.99 10.79 16.54
C TYR A 51 10.38 11.19 16.04
N LEU A 52 10.48 11.93 14.94
CA LEU A 52 11.76 12.39 14.39
C LEU A 52 12.30 13.62 15.13
N PHE A 53 11.42 14.54 15.56
CA PHE A 53 11.82 15.82 16.14
C PHE A 53 11.63 15.93 17.65
N PHE A 54 10.72 15.16 18.25
CA PHE A 54 10.42 15.25 19.68
C PHE A 54 10.92 14.04 20.47
N PRO A 55 11.28 14.23 21.76
CA PRO A 55 11.58 13.14 22.66
C PRO A 55 10.41 12.15 22.74
N ALA A 56 10.72 10.84 22.74
CA ALA A 56 9.72 9.77 22.73
C ALA A 56 8.69 9.89 23.88
N ALA A 57 9.08 10.43 25.03
CA ALA A 57 8.17 10.66 26.16
C ALA A 57 7.07 11.68 25.84
N TRP A 58 7.42 12.77 25.15
CA TRP A 58 6.46 13.81 24.74
C TRP A 58 5.53 13.30 23.64
N THR A 59 6.11 12.58 22.67
CA THR A 59 5.37 11.96 21.58
C THR A 59 4.36 10.93 22.09
N ARG A 60 4.74 10.09 23.07
CA ARG A 60 3.81 9.14 23.69
C ARG A 60 2.62 9.83 24.35
N GLY A 61 2.84 10.90 25.12
CA GLY A 61 1.75 11.66 25.74
C GLY A 61 0.82 12.31 24.70
N LEU A 62 1.38 12.88 23.64
CA LEU A 62 0.60 13.52 22.56
C LEU A 62 -0.30 12.53 21.78
N TRP A 63 0.12 11.27 21.65
CA TRP A 63 -0.61 10.25 20.88
C TRP A 63 -1.30 9.19 21.76
N GLU A 64 -1.26 9.34 23.09
CA GLU A 64 -1.81 8.35 24.03
C GLU A 64 -3.32 8.13 23.84
N TRP A 65 -4.06 9.21 23.55
CA TRP A 65 -5.49 9.16 23.25
C TRP A 65 -5.81 8.32 22.01
N ALA A 66 -4.96 8.39 20.98
CA ALA A 66 -5.13 7.61 19.77
C ALA A 66 -4.74 6.14 20.00
N ALA A 67 -3.69 5.90 20.78
CA ALA A 67 -3.28 4.54 21.18
C ALA A 67 -4.35 3.85 22.05
N SER A 68 -4.97 4.58 22.97
CA SER A 68 -6.03 4.06 23.83
C SER A 68 -7.31 3.76 23.03
N LEU A 69 -7.70 4.63 22.10
CA LEU A 69 -8.81 4.38 21.17
C LEU A 69 -8.58 3.13 20.30
N TYR A 70 -7.36 2.94 19.81
CA TYR A 70 -6.98 1.75 19.05
C TYR A 70 -7.02 0.47 19.88
N ALA A 71 -6.67 0.55 21.17
CA ALA A 71 -6.71 -0.60 22.08
C ALA A 71 -8.14 -0.97 22.50
N GLN A 72 -9.00 0.03 22.75
CA GLN A 72 -10.33 -0.17 23.31
C GLN A 72 -11.42 -0.44 22.26
N SER A 73 -11.29 0.12 21.06
CA SER A 73 -12.32 0.00 20.02
C SER A 73 -11.91 -0.97 18.92
N PRO A 74 -12.53 -2.17 18.86
CA PRO A 74 -12.28 -3.13 17.78
C PRO A 74 -12.71 -2.59 16.41
N TRP A 75 -13.73 -1.73 16.36
CA TRP A 75 -14.18 -1.05 15.14
C TRP A 75 -13.14 -0.06 14.62
N PHE A 76 -12.58 0.76 15.51
CA PHE A 76 -11.52 1.70 15.14
C PHE A 76 -10.29 0.93 14.64
N LYS A 77 -9.88 -0.10 15.38
CA LYS A 77 -8.77 -0.99 15.00
C LYS A 77 -8.97 -1.61 13.62
N GLY A 78 -10.16 -2.18 13.36
CA GLY A 78 -10.52 -2.75 12.06
C GLY A 78 -10.44 -1.72 10.93
N ALA A 79 -11.07 -0.56 11.11
CA ALA A 79 -11.03 0.52 10.11
C ALA A 79 -9.60 0.98 9.80
N THR A 80 -8.77 1.15 10.83
CA THR A 80 -7.37 1.56 10.69
C THR A 80 -6.56 0.54 9.88
N ILE A 81 -6.72 -0.75 10.18
CA ILE A 81 -6.04 -1.84 9.45
C ILE A 81 -6.51 -1.89 8.00
N THR A 82 -7.82 -1.85 7.76
CA THR A 82 -8.38 -1.89 6.40
C THR A 82 -7.89 -0.73 5.54
N VAL A 83 -7.87 0.50 6.09
CA VAL A 83 -7.34 1.67 5.37
C VAL A 83 -5.85 1.50 5.09
N PHE A 84 -5.04 1.05 6.06
CA PHE A 84 -3.63 0.77 5.84
C PHE A 84 -3.40 -0.27 4.74
N VAL A 85 -4.12 -1.39 4.78
CA VAL A 85 -4.01 -2.46 3.78
C VAL A 85 -4.40 -1.94 2.40
N LEU A 86 -5.51 -1.22 2.28
CA LEU A 86 -5.94 -0.62 1.00
C LEU A 86 -4.93 0.39 0.46
N LEU A 87 -4.26 1.14 1.33
CA LEU A 87 -3.28 2.16 0.94
C LEU A 87 -1.93 1.54 0.56
N LEU A 88 -1.53 0.46 1.24
CA LEU A 88 -0.29 -0.28 0.98
C LEU A 88 -0.43 -1.29 -0.15
N LEU A 89 -1.64 -1.79 -0.46
CA LEU A 89 -1.85 -2.78 -1.53
C LEU A 89 -1.29 -2.32 -2.89
N PRO A 90 -1.55 -1.08 -3.35
CA PRO A 90 -0.99 -0.56 -4.59
C PRO A 90 0.53 -0.45 -4.51
N VAL A 91 1.06 -0.04 -3.36
CA VAL A 91 2.51 0.08 -3.14
C VAL A 91 3.18 -1.28 -3.14
N LEU A 92 2.58 -2.31 -2.53
CA LEU A 92 3.04 -3.70 -2.56
C LEU A 92 2.97 -4.30 -3.97
N LYS A 93 1.95 -3.93 -4.75
CA LYS A 93 1.81 -4.35 -6.16
C LYS A 93 2.83 -3.65 -7.09
N LEU A 94 3.18 -2.40 -6.78
CA LEU A 94 4.14 -1.60 -7.53
C LEU A 94 5.58 -1.82 -7.05
N TRP A 95 5.77 -2.37 -5.85
CA TRP A 95 7.06 -2.84 -5.40
C TRP A 95 7.52 -3.88 -6.41
N PRO A 96 8.73 -3.75 -6.97
CA PRO A 96 9.32 -4.81 -7.75
C PRO A 96 9.59 -5.93 -6.75
N GLY A 97 8.55 -6.71 -6.45
CA GLY A 97 8.66 -7.95 -5.72
C GLY A 97 9.73 -8.73 -6.46
N ARG A 98 10.85 -8.97 -5.77
CA ARG A 98 11.98 -9.78 -6.21
C ARG A 98 11.45 -10.81 -7.19
N ASP A 99 11.83 -10.67 -8.45
CA ASP A 99 11.42 -11.62 -9.46
C ASP A 99 12.09 -12.94 -9.06
N LEU A 100 11.35 -13.77 -8.32
CA LEU A 100 11.86 -14.99 -7.70
C LEU A 100 12.49 -15.91 -8.76
N LYS A 101 12.07 -15.78 -10.02
CA LYS A 101 12.69 -16.46 -11.14
C LYS A 101 14.05 -15.87 -11.53
N ALA A 102 14.17 -14.54 -11.54
CA ALA A 102 15.46 -13.88 -11.78
C ALA A 102 16.44 -14.11 -10.62
N ASP A 103 15.97 -14.08 -9.38
CA ASP A 103 16.79 -14.34 -8.19
C ASP A 103 17.27 -15.80 -8.15
N THR A 104 16.39 -16.78 -8.42
CA THR A 104 16.79 -18.20 -8.47
C THR A 104 17.71 -18.53 -9.65
N ALA A 105 17.55 -17.87 -10.79
CA ALA A 105 18.49 -18.01 -11.91
C ALA A 105 19.87 -17.45 -11.54
N ARG A 106 19.90 -16.29 -10.88
CA ARG A 106 21.13 -15.63 -10.44
C ARG A 106 21.85 -16.41 -9.34
N GLU A 107 21.11 -17.02 -8.42
CA GLU A 107 21.66 -17.92 -7.40
C GLU A 107 22.26 -19.19 -8.01
N ARG A 108 21.59 -19.80 -9.01
CA ARG A 108 22.14 -20.97 -9.73
C ARG A 108 23.41 -20.63 -10.51
N GLU A 109 23.46 -19.44 -11.10
CA GLU A 109 24.61 -18.98 -11.85
C GLU A 109 25.79 -18.68 -10.91
N ALA A 110 25.54 -18.06 -9.75
CA ALA A 110 26.54 -17.85 -8.71
C ALA A 110 27.08 -19.19 -8.15
N MET A 111 26.22 -20.19 -7.97
CA MET A 111 26.62 -21.52 -7.50
C MET A 111 27.53 -22.23 -8.50
N ARG A 112 27.22 -22.18 -9.81
CA ARG A 112 28.08 -22.73 -10.87
C ARG A 112 29.45 -22.08 -10.91
N ILE A 113 29.51 -20.75 -10.82
CA ILE A 113 30.78 -20.02 -10.81
C ILE A 113 31.62 -20.41 -9.58
N ASN A 114 30.98 -20.55 -8.42
CA ASN A 114 31.66 -20.96 -7.20
C ASN A 114 32.21 -22.39 -7.30
N ASP A 115 31.44 -23.33 -7.84
CA ASP A 115 31.88 -24.72 -8.05
C ASP A 115 33.06 -24.79 -9.03
N ASP A 116 33.03 -24.01 -10.11
CA ASP A 116 34.14 -23.92 -11.06
C ASP A 116 35.41 -23.35 -10.42
N LEU A 117 35.28 -22.34 -9.56
CA LEU A 117 36.42 -21.78 -8.81
C LEU A 117 37.00 -22.79 -7.80
N ILE A 118 36.15 -23.55 -7.12
CA ILE A 118 36.58 -24.61 -6.19
C ILE A 118 37.31 -25.73 -6.96
N ALA A 119 36.76 -26.17 -8.09
CA ALA A 119 37.37 -27.18 -8.94
C ALA A 119 38.72 -26.71 -9.50
N ALA A 120 38.82 -25.44 -9.94
CA ALA A 120 40.07 -24.85 -10.40
C ALA A 120 41.13 -24.83 -9.30
N ARG A 121 40.75 -24.45 -8.07
CA ARG A 121 41.63 -24.44 -6.88
C ARG A 121 42.12 -25.84 -6.51
N GLN A 122 41.25 -26.84 -6.58
CA GLN A 122 41.63 -28.23 -6.31
C GLN A 122 42.63 -28.76 -7.35
N ARG A 123 42.46 -28.42 -8.64
CA ARG A 123 43.42 -28.76 -9.69
C ARG A 123 44.78 -28.12 -9.45
N THR A 124 44.81 -26.85 -9.03
CA THR A 124 46.08 -26.16 -8.71
C THR A 124 46.79 -26.81 -7.53
N LEU A 125 46.05 -27.16 -6.47
CA LEU A 125 46.61 -27.85 -5.31
C LEU A 125 47.12 -29.26 -5.65
N ALA A 126 46.39 -30.01 -6.48
CA ALA A 126 46.80 -31.34 -6.94
C ALA A 126 48.07 -31.27 -7.80
N GLN A 127 48.16 -30.27 -8.69
CA GLN A 127 49.35 -30.05 -9.52
C GLN A 127 50.55 -29.58 -8.69
N ALA A 128 50.35 -28.75 -7.67
CA ALA A 128 51.42 -28.34 -6.75
C ALA A 128 51.96 -29.53 -5.95
N LYS A 129 51.08 -30.44 -5.52
CA LYS A 129 51.45 -31.66 -4.77
C LYS A 129 52.17 -32.72 -5.62
N LEU A 130 52.01 -32.69 -6.94
CA LEU A 130 52.73 -33.56 -7.88
C LEU A 130 54.10 -32.99 -8.31
N ARG A 131 54.38 -31.73 -7.99
CA ARG A 131 55.63 -31.03 -8.35
C ARG A 131 56.59 -30.81 -7.18
N GLY A 132 56.18 -31.13 -5.95
CA GLY A 132 57.03 -31.17 -4.76
C GLY A 132 57.25 -32.60 -4.31
#